data_AF-A0A925PL97-F1
#
_entry.id   AF-A0A925PL97-F1
#
_cell.length_a   1.000
_cell.length_b   1.000
_cell.length_c   1.000
_cell.angle_alpha   90.00
_cell.angle_beta   90.00
_cell.angle_gamma   90.00
#
_symmetry.space_group_name_H-M   'P 1'
#
loop_
_entity.id
_entity.type
_entity.pdbx_description
1 polymer ?
#
loop_
_entity_poly.entity_id
_entity_poly.type
_entity_poly.pdbx_seq_one_letter_code
_entity_poly.pdbx_strand_id
1 'polypeptide(L)'
;EKITGIIEKFGSSPQISTCLIGWLDGKLIDGEEHRLLERAFMVIDARIINKINTEQFVSYTGFTSEITNWLQVADEKINLNIAMRYSPYDNRTYITIGSPIITQEY
;
A
#
# COMPACT_ATOMS: atom_id res chain seq x y z
N GLU A 1 17.98 17.06 -18.82
CA GLU A 1 18.25 16.74 -17.40
C GLU A 1 17.25 15.71 -16.92
N LYS A 2 17.63 14.79 -16.02
CA LYS A 2 16.66 13.92 -15.34
C LYS A 2 15.85 14.76 -14.33
N ILE A 3 14.58 14.42 -14.12
CA ILE A 3 13.68 15.12 -13.16
C ILE A 3 14.34 15.28 -11.78
N THR A 4 15.08 14.27 -11.32
CA THR A 4 15.86 14.30 -10.08
C THR A 4 16.79 15.51 -9.99
N GLY A 5 17.55 15.78 -11.05
CA GLY A 5 18.51 16.90 -11.07
C GLY A 5 17.85 18.27 -11.13
N ILE A 6 16.58 18.37 -11.53
CA ILE A 6 15.80 19.61 -11.43
C ILE A 6 15.35 19.82 -9.99
N ILE A 7 14.82 18.77 -9.34
CA ILE A 7 14.29 18.84 -7.97
C ILE A 7 15.42 19.15 -6.96
N GLU A 8 16.61 18.59 -7.16
CA GLU A 8 17.79 18.88 -6.35
C GLU A 8 18.19 20.36 -6.40
N LYS A 9 18.03 21.04 -7.55
CA LYS A 9 18.31 22.49 -7.68
C LYS A 9 17.36 23.35 -6.85
N PHE A 10 16.18 22.83 -6.51
CA PHE A 10 15.22 23.48 -5.61
C PHE A 10 15.44 23.08 -4.14
N GLY A 11 16.56 22.43 -3.80
CA GLY A 11 16.91 22.04 -2.43
C GLY A 11 16.04 20.92 -1.87
N SER A 12 15.40 20.14 -2.73
CA SER A 12 14.52 19.02 -2.34
C SER A 12 15.03 17.69 -2.90
N SER A 13 14.59 16.59 -2.30
CA SER A 13 14.81 15.24 -2.83
C SER A 13 13.46 14.63 -3.26
N PRO A 14 13.36 14.01 -4.44
CA PRO A 14 12.11 13.37 -4.85
C PRO A 14 11.77 12.20 -3.93
N GLN A 15 10.51 12.13 -3.50
CA GLN A 15 9.92 10.95 -2.88
C GLN A 15 9.22 10.15 -3.98
N ILE A 16 9.70 8.94 -4.25
CA ILE A 16 9.12 8.05 -5.26
C ILE A 16 8.32 6.99 -4.54
N SER A 17 7.03 6.89 -4.88
CA SER A 17 6.18 5.78 -4.47
C SER A 17 6.00 4.82 -5.63
N THR A 18 6.14 3.52 -5.36
CA THR A 18 5.83 2.46 -6.32
C THR A 18 4.53 1.80 -5.92
N CYS A 19 3.61 1.66 -6.88
CA CYS A 19 2.34 0.97 -6.70
C CYS A 19 2.31 -0.27 -7.61
N LEU A 20 2.13 -1.44 -7.02
CA LEU A 20 1.85 -2.69 -7.73
C LEU A 20 0.36 -2.96 -7.62
N ILE A 21 -0.28 -3.25 -8.75
CA ILE A 21 -1.71 -3.56 -8.82
C ILE A 21 -1.85 -4.96 -9.40
N GLY A 22 -2.57 -5.80 -8.66
CA GLY A 22 -3.02 -7.12 -9.11
C GLY A 22 -4.48 -7.33 -8.76
N TRP A 23 -5.02 -8.50 -9.08
CA TRP A 23 -6.39 -8.83 -8.72
C TRP A 23 -6.56 -10.33 -8.47
N LEU A 24 -7.61 -10.64 -7.72
CA LEU A 24 -8.21 -11.97 -7.62
C LEU A 24 -9.56 -11.95 -8.34
N ASP A 25 -9.95 -13.08 -8.92
CA ASP A 25 -11.25 -13.21 -9.54
C ASP A 25 -12.35 -13.34 -8.47
N GLY A 26 -13.44 -12.61 -8.67
CA GLY A 26 -14.61 -12.64 -7.81
C GLY A 26 -14.54 -11.72 -6.58
N LYS A 27 -15.66 -11.69 -5.85
CA LYS A 27 -15.76 -11.11 -4.52
C LYS A 27 -15.26 -12.12 -3.49
N LEU A 28 -14.45 -11.66 -2.55
CA LEU A 28 -14.07 -12.47 -1.39
C LEU A 28 -15.24 -12.69 -0.44
N ILE A 29 -15.22 -13.81 0.27
CA ILE A 29 -16.18 -14.09 1.33
C ILE A 29 -15.84 -13.19 2.52
N ASP A 30 -16.87 -12.72 3.23
CA ASP A 30 -16.72 -11.78 4.35
C ASP A 30 -15.60 -12.20 5.32
N GLY A 31 -14.62 -11.30 5.51
CA GLY A 31 -13.48 -11.49 6.41
C GLY A 31 -12.25 -12.15 5.77
N GLU A 32 -12.34 -12.70 4.56
CA GLU A 32 -11.18 -13.27 3.87
C GLU A 32 -10.15 -12.21 3.51
N GLU A 33 -10.58 -10.98 3.18
CA GLU A 33 -9.71 -9.84 2.89
C GLU A 33 -8.78 -9.52 4.06
N HIS A 34 -9.30 -9.56 5.29
CA HIS A 34 -8.49 -9.34 6.49
C HIS A 34 -7.46 -10.43 6.68
N ARG A 35 -7.86 -11.70 6.54
CA ARG A 35 -6.95 -12.85 6.65
C ARG A 35 -5.84 -12.80 5.60
N LEU A 36 -6.16 -12.40 4.37
CA LEU A 36 -5.18 -12.25 3.29
C LEU A 36 -4.21 -11.10 3.55
N LEU A 37 -4.71 -9.94 4.01
CA LEU A 37 -3.85 -8.82 4.39
C LEU A 37 -2.92 -9.16 5.55
N GLU A 38 -3.43 -9.78 6.62
CA GLU A 38 -2.61 -10.19 7.76
C GLU A 38 -1.53 -11.19 7.34
N ARG A 39 -1.88 -12.16 6.49
CA ARG A 39 -0.90 -13.09 5.93
C ARG A 39 0.13 -12.39 5.05
N ALA A 40 -0.29 -11.42 4.23
CA ALA A 40 0.62 -10.67 3.37
C ALA A 40 1.67 -9.89 4.19
N PHE A 41 1.23 -9.20 5.25
CA PHE A 41 2.13 -8.50 6.18
C PHE A 41 3.06 -9.46 6.92
N MET A 42 2.55 -10.61 7.37
CA MET A 42 3.35 -11.62 8.05
C MET A 42 4.46 -12.20 7.15
N VAL A 43 4.17 -12.47 5.88
CA VAL A 43 5.14 -13.10 4.95
C VAL A 43 6.34 -12.20 4.63
N ILE A 44 6.17 -10.89 4.73
CA ILE A 44 7.22 -9.88 4.46
C ILE A 44 7.78 -9.26 5.75
N ASP A 45 7.52 -9.91 6.89
CA ASP A 45 7.94 -9.47 8.23
C ASP A 45 7.60 -7.99 8.52
N ALA A 46 6.39 -7.57 8.13
CA ALA A 46 5.91 -6.22 8.34
C ALA A 46 5.05 -6.11 9.60
N ARG A 47 5.38 -5.15 10.46
CA ARG A 47 4.51 -4.71 11.56
C ARG A 47 3.36 -3.88 10.99
N ILE A 48 2.12 -4.29 11.27
CA ILE A 48 0.93 -3.48 10.98
C ILE A 48 0.87 -2.31 11.97
N ILE A 49 0.72 -1.09 11.45
CA ILE A 49 0.64 0.16 12.22
C ILE A 49 -0.78 0.71 12.24
N ASN A 50 -1.47 0.65 11.10
CA ASN A 50 -2.84 1.16 10.95
C ASN A 50 -3.66 0.21 10.07
N LYS A 51 -4.97 0.13 10.37
CA LYS A 51 -5.96 -0.61 9.60
C LYS A 51 -7.16 0.32 9.32
N ILE A 52 -7.53 0.44 8.06
CA ILE A 52 -8.76 1.07 7.60
C ILE A 52 -9.70 -0.04 7.13
N ASN A 53 -10.91 -0.06 7.67
CA ASN A 53 -11.97 -0.96 7.26
C ASN A 53 -13.22 -0.15 6.94
N THR A 54 -13.67 -0.21 5.69
CA THR A 54 -14.86 0.46 5.19
C THR A 54 -15.69 -0.52 4.38
N GLU A 55 -16.93 -0.18 4.09
CA GLU A 55 -17.78 -0.98 3.20
C GLU A 55 -17.22 -1.09 1.77
N GLN A 56 -16.38 -0.14 1.35
CA GLN A 56 -15.88 -0.03 -0.01
C GLN A 56 -14.52 -0.72 -0.21
N PHE A 57 -13.66 -0.68 0.81
CA PHE A 57 -12.32 -1.26 0.77
C PHE A 57 -11.76 -1.50 2.18
N VAL A 58 -10.74 -2.37 2.23
CA VAL A 58 -9.88 -2.56 3.39
C VAL A 58 -8.46 -2.13 3.04
N SER A 59 -7.74 -1.49 3.96
CA SER A 59 -6.37 -1.01 3.70
C SER A 59 -5.53 -1.03 4.96
N TYR A 60 -4.39 -1.71 4.91
CA TYR A 60 -3.47 -1.84 6.03
C TYR A 60 -2.17 -1.10 5.70
N THR A 61 -1.65 -0.37 6.67
CA THR A 61 -0.37 0.36 6.56
C THR A 61 0.57 -0.16 7.62
N GLY A 62 1.85 -0.29 7.28
CA GLY A 62 2.84 -0.74 8.23
C GLY A 62 4.28 -0.52 7.80
N PHE A 63 5.16 -1.23 8.50
CA PHE A 63 6.60 -1.09 8.38
C PHE A 63 7.29 -2.46 8.36
N THR A 64 8.21 -2.66 7.42
CA THR A 64 9.15 -3.79 7.39
C THR A 64 10.59 -3.30 7.28
N SER A 65 11.55 -4.01 7.86
CA SER A 65 12.98 -3.70 7.65
C SER A 65 13.47 -4.02 6.24
N GLU A 66 12.71 -4.82 5.46
CA GLU A 66 13.07 -5.25 4.11
C GLU A 66 12.99 -4.12 3.06
N ILE A 67 12.32 -3.01 3.38
CA ILE A 67 12.14 -1.85 2.49
C ILE A 67 12.87 -0.63 3.05
N THR A 68 13.92 -0.18 2.38
CA THR A 68 14.77 0.94 2.84
C THR A 68 14.07 2.29 2.84
N ASN A 69 13.20 2.56 1.86
CA ASN A 69 12.52 3.85 1.74
C ASN A 69 11.28 3.88 2.65
N TRP A 70 11.15 4.92 3.46
CA TRP A 70 10.02 5.09 4.39
C TRP A 70 9.57 6.55 4.44
N LEU A 71 8.36 6.76 4.95
CA LEU A 71 7.76 8.05 5.22
C LEU A 71 7.50 8.20 6.72
N GLN A 72 7.81 9.37 7.28
CA GLN A 72 7.39 9.73 8.63
C GLN A 72 5.94 10.21 8.56
N VAL A 73 5.05 9.58 9.32
CA VAL A 73 3.66 10.02 9.48
C VAL A 73 3.36 10.10 10.97
N ALA A 74 3.19 11.34 11.47
CA ALA A 74 3.21 11.63 12.90
C ALA A 74 4.46 11.00 13.56
N ASP A 75 4.28 10.15 14.57
CA ASP A 75 5.38 9.50 15.30
C ASP A 75 5.76 8.12 14.73
N GLU A 76 5.12 7.68 13.65
CA GLU A 76 5.32 6.36 13.06
C GLU A 76 6.10 6.43 11.74
N LYS A 77 6.98 5.44 11.52
CA LYS A 77 7.59 5.18 10.22
C LYS A 77 6.74 4.18 9.45
N ILE A 78 6.37 4.51 8.23
CA ILE A 78 5.64 3.62 7.33
C ILE A 78 6.41 3.42 6.03
N ASN A 79 6.38 2.22 5.48
CA ASN A 79 6.99 1.95 4.17
C ASN A 79 6.21 0.95 3.31
N LEU A 80 5.02 0.58 3.78
CA LEU A 80 4.15 -0.34 3.08
C LEU A 80 2.69 0.00 3.35
N ASN A 81 1.91 -0.01 2.29
CA ASN A 81 0.46 0.07 2.35
C ASN A 81 -0.14 -0.97 1.38
N ILE A 82 -1.05 -1.81 1.85
CA ILE A 82 -1.76 -2.79 1.02
C ILE A 82 -3.26 -2.57 1.18
N ALA A 83 -3.96 -2.39 0.07
CA ALA A 83 -5.40 -2.22 0.03
C ALA A 83 -6.06 -3.29 -0.85
N MET A 84 -7.28 -3.68 -0.47
CA MET A 84 -8.12 -4.57 -1.25
C MET A 84 -9.50 -3.94 -1.47
N ARG A 85 -9.97 -3.99 -2.71
CA ARG A 85 -11.27 -3.44 -3.12
C ARG A 85 -11.94 -4.36 -4.12
N TYR A 86 -13.20 -4.72 -3.87
CA TYR A 86 -14.01 -5.44 -4.84
C TYR A 86 -14.63 -4.47 -5.86
N SER A 87 -14.51 -4.81 -7.14
CA SER A 87 -15.15 -4.15 -8.27
C SER A 87 -16.25 -5.07 -8.82
N PRO A 88 -17.54 -4.67 -8.70
CA PRO A 88 -18.63 -5.42 -9.30
C PRO A 88 -18.70 -5.28 -10.82
N TYR A 89 -17.99 -4.31 -11.41
CA TYR A 89 -18.01 -4.04 -12.86
C TYR A 89 -17.39 -5.17 -13.68
N ASP A 90 -16.26 -5.69 -13.21
CA ASP A 90 -15.47 -6.76 -13.85
C ASP A 90 -15.34 -8.00 -12.97
N ASN A 91 -16.07 -8.05 -11.85
CA ASN A 91 -16.09 -9.15 -10.88
C ASN A 91 -14.67 -9.51 -10.40
N ARG A 92 -13.93 -8.51 -9.93
CA ARG A 92 -12.54 -8.67 -9.45
C ARG A 92 -12.35 -8.01 -8.10
N THR A 93 -11.54 -8.65 -7.25
CA THR A 93 -11.00 -8.02 -6.05
C THR A 93 -9.60 -7.52 -6.36
N TYR A 94 -9.47 -6.21 -6.54
CA TYR A 94 -8.18 -5.54 -6.76
C TYR A 94 -7.36 -5.53 -5.48
N ILE A 95 -6.06 -5.74 -5.63
CA ILE A 95 -5.05 -5.66 -4.58
C ILE A 95 -4.03 -4.63 -5.04
N THR A 96 -3.90 -3.54 -4.28
CA THR A 96 -2.90 -2.50 -4.54
C THR A 96 -1.88 -2.52 -3.42
N ILE A 97 -0.60 -2.59 -3.76
CA ILE A 97 0.53 -2.55 -2.83
C ILE A 97 1.35 -1.30 -3.15
N GLY A 98 1.38 -0.36 -2.20
CA GLY A 98 2.17 0.85 -2.26
C GLY A 98 3.40 0.77 -1.36
N SER A 99 4.53 1.27 -1.85
CA SER A 99 5.70 1.55 -1.02
C SER A 99 6.27 2.94 -1.36
N PRO A 100 6.35 3.87 -0.39
CA PRO A 100 5.90 3.72 1.01
C PRO A 100 4.38 3.74 1.18
N ILE A 101 3.64 4.38 0.27
CA ILE A 101 2.18 4.53 0.33
C ILE A 101 1.56 4.43 -1.06
N ILE A 102 0.28 4.12 -1.13
CA ILE A 102 -0.49 4.12 -2.38
C ILE A 102 -0.84 5.58 -2.72
N THR A 103 -0.40 6.04 -3.89
CA THR A 103 -0.61 7.42 -4.37
C THR A 103 -1.61 7.52 -5.52
N GLN A 104 -2.20 6.39 -5.91
CA GLN A 104 -3.23 6.32 -6.95
C GLN A 104 -4.59 6.06 -6.28
N GLU A 105 -5.65 6.61 -6.87
CA GLU A 105 -7.01 6.33 -6.40
C GLU A 105 -7.42 4.88 -6.68
N TYR A 106 -8.36 4.39 -5.86
CA TYR A 106 -8.83 3.01 -5.86
C TYR A 106 -10.03 2.77 -6.75
#